data_AF-A0A7W3LQ07-F1
#
_entry.id   AF-A0A7W3LQ07-F1
#
_cell.length_a   1.000
_cell.length_b   1.000
_cell.length_c   1.000
_cell.angle_alpha   90.00
_cell.angle_beta   90.00
_cell.angle_gamma   90.00
#
_symmetry.space_group_name_H-M   'P 1'
#
loop_
_entity.id
_entity.type
_entity.pdbx_description
1 polymer ?
#
loop_
_entity_poly.entity_id
_entity_poly.type
_entity_poly.pdbx_seq_one_letter_code
_entity_poly.pdbx_strand_id
1 'polypeptide(L)'
;MSRWTAAATALYVLWGVLHLGLGVTMMADGLSAESPRGEAQAEALMFFLCATLLGAQAIAVALTMNRLNSRRGHWLNLLTLGTVDAAFLMVMVLPGHVDVIGGLSGPAIWLLAATASTLALRRAPATA
;
A
#
# COMPACT_ATOMS: atom_id res chain seq x y z
N MET A 1 12.61 -12.92 -16.38
CA MET A 1 12.24 -12.21 -15.13
C MET A 1 12.38 -13.20 -13.98
N SER A 2 13.05 -12.85 -12.87
CA SER A 2 13.18 -13.74 -11.70
C SER A 2 11.81 -14.00 -11.07
N ARG A 3 11.57 -15.21 -10.55
CA ARG A 3 10.34 -15.53 -9.81
C ARG A 3 10.09 -14.58 -8.64
N TRP A 4 11.16 -14.09 -8.00
CA TRP A 4 11.08 -13.14 -6.89
C TRP A 4 10.67 -11.74 -7.37
N THR A 5 11.16 -11.32 -8.53
CA THR A 5 10.76 -10.07 -9.18
C THR A 5 9.28 -10.11 -9.57
N ALA A 6 8.83 -11.23 -10.15
CA ALA A 6 7.42 -11.44 -10.50
C ALA A 6 6.52 -11.40 -9.27
N ALA A 7 6.89 -12.15 -8.21
CA ALA A 7 6.14 -12.19 -6.96
C ALA A 7 6.07 -10.80 -6.30
N ALA A 8 7.19 -10.09 -6.19
CA ALA A 8 7.22 -8.73 -5.63
C ALA A 8 6.32 -7.77 -6.43
N THR A 9 6.40 -7.82 -7.75
CA THR A 9 5.56 -6.99 -8.63
C THR A 9 4.08 -7.28 -8.42
N ALA A 10 3.69 -8.55 -8.45
CA ALA A 10 2.30 -8.95 -8.26
C ALA A 10 1.77 -8.58 -6.87
N LEU A 11 2.57 -8.77 -5.82
CA LEU A 11 2.17 -8.45 -4.45
C LEU A 11 2.06 -6.94 -4.19
N TYR A 12 2.96 -6.12 -4.75
CA TYR A 12 2.83 -4.66 -4.65
C TYR A 12 1.64 -4.13 -5.46
N VAL A 13 1.36 -4.73 -6.64
CA VAL A 13 0.13 -4.42 -7.38
C VAL A 13 -1.10 -4.81 -6.56
N LEU A 14 -1.10 -5.98 -5.93
CA LEU A 14 -2.20 -6.44 -5.09
C LEU A 14 -2.42 -5.51 -3.88
N TRP A 15 -1.35 -5.09 -3.20
CA TRP A 15 -1.40 -4.09 -2.14
C TRP A 15 -2.04 -2.79 -2.65
N GLY A 16 -1.62 -2.33 -3.84
CA GLY A 16 -2.14 -1.10 -4.41
C GLY A 16 -3.60 -1.19 -4.83
N VAL A 17 -4.04 -2.32 -5.39
CA VAL A 17 -5.45 -2.56 -5.74
C VAL A 17 -6.33 -2.60 -4.49
N LEU A 18 -5.87 -3.25 -3.41
CA LEU A 18 -6.57 -3.27 -2.12
C LEU A 18 -6.85 -1.83 -1.63
N HIS A 19 -5.81 -0.99 -1.59
CA HIS A 19 -5.92 0.38 -1.07
C HIS A 19 -6.65 1.35 -2.00
N LEU A 20 -6.52 1.15 -3.32
CA LEU A 20 -7.31 1.90 -4.29
C LEU A 20 -8.79 1.57 -4.16
N GLY A 21 -9.14 0.28 -4.06
CA GLY A 21 -10.51 -0.15 -3.84
C GLY A 21 -11.09 0.40 -2.54
N LEU A 22 -10.40 0.15 -1.41
CA LEU A 22 -10.82 0.63 -0.09
C LEU A 22 -10.97 2.15 -0.04
N GLY A 23 -9.96 2.89 -0.54
CA GLY A 23 -9.96 4.34 -0.50
C GLY A 23 -11.09 4.94 -1.36
N VAL A 24 -11.30 4.43 -2.58
CA VAL A 24 -12.38 4.89 -3.46
C VAL A 24 -13.75 4.61 -2.86
N THR A 25 -13.98 3.42 -2.29
CA THR A 25 -15.28 3.09 -1.68
C THR A 25 -15.56 3.98 -0.47
N MET A 26 -14.59 4.16 0.42
CA MET A 26 -14.76 4.98 1.62
C MET A 26 -14.94 6.47 1.29
N MET A 27 -14.27 6.96 0.23
CA MET A 27 -14.51 8.31 -0.28
C MET A 27 -15.90 8.47 -0.88
N ALA A 28 -16.38 7.50 -1.67
CA ALA A 28 -17.72 7.56 -2.25
C ALA A 28 -18.81 7.60 -1.17
N ASP A 29 -18.68 6.77 -0.14
CA ASP A 29 -19.59 6.75 1.02
C ASP A 29 -19.53 8.07 1.79
N GLY A 30 -18.31 8.57 2.07
CA GLY A 30 -18.14 9.83 2.79
C GLY A 30 -18.64 11.07 2.03
N LEU A 31 -18.55 11.07 0.70
CA LEU A 31 -19.02 12.19 -0.13
C LEU A 31 -20.54 12.18 -0.34
N SER A 32 -21.17 11.01 -0.30
CA SER A 32 -22.61 10.82 -0.45
C SER A 32 -23.40 11.00 0.85
N ALA A 33 -22.73 11.04 2.00
CA ALA A 33 -23.37 11.31 3.28
C ALA A 33 -24.04 12.71 3.31
N GLU A 34 -25.33 12.75 3.65
CA GLU A 34 -26.14 13.99 3.71
C GLU A 34 -25.86 14.87 4.93
N SER A 35 -25.04 14.40 5.88
CA SER A 35 -24.78 15.10 7.14
C SER A 35 -23.82 16.31 6.99
N PRO A 36 -23.93 17.33 7.86
CA PRO A 36 -23.03 18.47 7.84
C PRO A 36 -21.56 18.05 7.97
N ARG A 37 -20.72 18.47 7.02
CA ARG A 37 -19.30 18.13 6.99
C ARG A 37 -18.54 18.93 8.05
N GLY A 38 -18.11 18.26 9.11
CA GLY A 38 -17.17 18.79 10.11
C GLY A 38 -15.71 18.45 9.79
N GLU A 39 -14.78 19.06 10.51
CA GLU A 39 -13.32 18.87 10.33
C GLU A 39 -12.92 17.39 10.38
N ALA A 40 -13.38 16.64 11.38
CA ALA A 40 -13.07 15.21 11.51
C ALA A 40 -13.50 14.37 10.29
N GLN A 41 -14.62 14.71 9.65
CA GLN A 41 -15.05 14.01 8.43
C GLN A 41 -14.18 14.38 7.23
N ALA A 42 -13.74 15.63 7.13
CA ALA A 42 -12.81 16.07 6.09
C ALA A 42 -11.43 15.40 6.25
N GLU A 43 -10.95 15.25 7.49
CA GLU A 43 -9.71 14.52 7.80
C GLU A 43 -9.81 13.04 7.42
N ALA A 44 -10.94 12.38 7.73
CA ALA A 44 -11.18 11.00 7.33
C ALA A 44 -11.19 10.84 5.79
N LEU A 45 -11.86 11.76 5.06
CA LEU A 45 -11.83 11.77 3.59
C LEU A 45 -10.41 11.97 3.05
N MET A 46 -9.62 12.85 3.66
CA MET A 46 -8.23 13.07 3.28
C MET A 46 -7.39 11.80 3.50
N PHE A 47 -7.59 11.10 4.61
CA PHE A 47 -6.93 9.82 4.89
C PHE A 47 -7.20 8.79 3.77
N PHE A 48 -8.46 8.61 3.35
CA PHE A 48 -8.81 7.67 2.28
C PHE A 48 -8.33 8.12 0.89
N LEU A 49 -8.27 9.43 0.63
CA LEU A 49 -7.64 9.96 -0.57
C LEU A 49 -6.14 9.63 -0.58
N CYS A 50 -5.43 9.84 0.52
CA CYS A 50 -4.02 9.47 0.65
C CYS A 50 -3.82 7.97 0.43
N ALA A 51 -4.65 7.12 1.04
CA ALA A 51 -4.60 5.67 0.83
C ALA A 51 -4.77 5.30 -0.66
N THR A 52 -5.72 5.94 -1.36
CA THR A 52 -5.94 5.74 -2.80
C THR A 52 -4.71 6.12 -3.63
N LEU A 53 -4.13 7.29 -3.35
CA LEU A 53 -2.95 7.79 -4.07
C LEU A 53 -1.71 6.92 -3.82
N LEU A 54 -1.53 6.45 -2.58
CA LEU A 54 -0.46 5.51 -2.24
C LEU A 54 -0.67 4.16 -2.91
N GLY A 55 -1.92 3.69 -3.02
CA GLY A 55 -2.26 2.50 -3.80
C GLY A 55 -1.88 2.62 -5.27
N ALA A 56 -2.22 3.76 -5.89
CA ALA A 56 -1.83 4.07 -7.26
C ALA A 56 -0.29 4.17 -7.43
N GLN A 57 0.40 4.80 -6.47
CA GLN A 57 1.86 4.85 -6.44
C GLN A 57 2.48 3.45 -6.34
N ALA A 58 1.97 2.58 -5.47
CA ALA A 58 2.45 1.21 -5.32
C ALA A 58 2.39 0.44 -6.65
N ILE A 59 1.26 0.56 -7.37
CA ILE A 59 1.05 -0.02 -8.70
C ILE A 59 2.05 0.58 -9.71
N ALA A 60 2.15 1.91 -9.78
CA ALA A 60 3.03 2.58 -10.72
C ALA A 60 4.49 2.17 -10.53
N VAL A 61 4.99 2.18 -9.28
CA VAL A 61 6.36 1.74 -8.95
C VAL A 61 6.54 0.25 -9.22
N ALA A 62 5.54 -0.58 -8.92
CA ALA A 62 5.62 -2.01 -9.21
C ALA A 62 5.78 -2.29 -10.71
N LEU A 63 4.91 -1.67 -11.51
CA LEU A 63 4.84 -1.87 -12.96
C LEU A 63 5.94 -1.14 -13.72
N THR A 64 6.57 -0.10 -13.19
CA THR A 64 7.65 0.61 -13.91
C THR A 64 9.04 0.25 -13.40
N MET A 65 9.17 -0.09 -12.12
CA MET A 65 10.47 -0.25 -11.45
C MET A 65 10.67 -1.63 -10.83
N ASN A 66 9.74 -2.13 -10.00
CA ASN A 66 9.95 -3.44 -9.35
C ASN A 66 9.98 -4.58 -10.36
N ARG A 67 9.19 -4.51 -11.44
CA ARG A 67 9.25 -5.50 -12.54
C ARG A 67 10.63 -5.57 -13.21
N LEU A 68 11.38 -4.47 -13.16
CA LEU A 68 12.73 -4.34 -13.72
C LEU A 68 13.83 -4.62 -12.67
N ASN A 69 13.45 -5.07 -11.46
CA ASN A 69 14.35 -5.28 -10.33
C ASN A 69 15.16 -4.01 -9.98
N SER A 70 14.54 -2.82 -10.05
CA SER A 70 15.21 -1.55 -9.75
C SER A 70 15.42 -1.35 -8.24
N ARG A 71 16.62 -0.90 -7.86
CA ARG A 71 16.94 -0.55 -6.46
C ARG A 71 16.07 0.60 -5.96
N ARG A 72 15.85 1.63 -6.79
CA ARG A 72 14.99 2.75 -6.42
C ARG A 72 13.56 2.30 -6.20
N GLY A 73 13.04 1.46 -7.10
CA GLY A 73 11.69 0.90 -6.96
C GLY A 73 11.52 0.05 -5.70
N HIS A 74 12.56 -0.70 -5.33
CA HIS A 74 12.58 -1.43 -4.06
C HIS A 74 12.44 -0.50 -2.86
N TRP A 75 13.29 0.53 -2.76
CA TRP A 75 13.26 1.44 -1.61
C TRP A 75 12.00 2.29 -1.54
N LEU A 76 11.47 2.74 -2.68
CA LEU A 76 10.21 3.50 -2.73
C LEU A 76 9.06 2.66 -2.16
N ASN A 77 8.85 1.45 -2.66
CA ASN A 77 7.75 0.62 -2.15
C ASN A 77 8.03 0.03 -0.76
N LEU A 78 9.29 -0.24 -0.40
CA LEU A 78 9.63 -0.74 0.93
C LEU A 78 9.35 0.34 1.99
N LEU A 79 9.94 1.52 1.85
CA LEU A 79 9.93 2.56 2.88
C LEU A 79 8.60 3.31 2.91
N THR A 80 8.07 3.73 1.75
CA THR A 80 6.84 4.52 1.73
C THR A 80 5.67 3.70 2.24
N LEU A 81 5.46 2.49 1.70
CA LEU A 81 4.32 1.67 2.09
C LEU A 81 4.51 1.10 3.51
N GLY A 82 5.73 0.68 3.85
CA GLY A 82 6.02 0.16 5.19
C GLY A 82 5.82 1.18 6.30
N THR A 83 6.16 2.44 6.06
CA THR A 83 5.93 3.53 7.03
C THR A 83 4.43 3.75 7.25
N VAL A 84 3.64 3.72 6.18
CA VAL A 84 2.19 3.92 6.26
C VAL A 84 1.52 2.73 6.93
N ASP A 85 1.90 1.50 6.59
CA ASP A 85 1.40 0.28 7.23
C ASP A 85 1.74 0.27 8.72
N ALA A 86 2.97 0.66 9.10
CA ALA A 86 3.35 0.76 10.51
C ALA A 86 2.53 1.82 11.26
N ALA A 87 2.33 3.00 10.68
CA ALA A 87 1.50 4.04 11.28
C ALA A 87 0.04 3.59 11.43
N PHE A 88 -0.52 2.94 10.40
CA PHE A 88 -1.88 2.40 10.44
C PHE A 88 -2.02 1.31 11.51
N LEU A 89 -1.07 0.40 11.62
CA LEU A 89 -1.06 -0.62 12.68
C LEU A 89 -1.07 0.00 14.07
N MET A 90 -0.23 1.02 14.28
CA MET A 90 -0.11 1.70 15.59
C MET A 90 -1.35 2.52 15.96
N VAL A 91 -1.95 3.20 14.99
CA VAL A 91 -3.02 4.18 15.24
C VAL A 91 -4.41 3.56 15.09
N MET A 92 -4.60 2.57 14.22
CA MET A 92 -5.92 2.01 13.91
C MET A 92 -6.11 0.60 14.44
N VAL A 93 -5.15 -0.31 14.18
CA VAL A 93 -5.31 -1.74 14.52
C VAL A 93 -5.05 -2.00 16.00
N LEU A 94 -3.90 -1.54 16.51
CA LEU A 94 -3.50 -1.78 17.89
C LEU A 94 -4.51 -1.23 18.93
N PRO A 95 -5.11 -0.04 18.75
CA PRO A 95 -6.15 0.46 19.65
C PRO A 95 -7.52 -0.20 19.44
N GLY A 96 -7.71 -1.00 18.38
CA GLY A 96 -8.96 -1.71 18.09
C GLY A 96 -10.00 -0.86 17.36
N HIS A 97 -9.61 0.16 16.58
CA HIS A 97 -10.53 0.98 15.78
C HIS A 97 -11.02 0.28 14.50
N VAL A 98 -10.32 -0.76 14.05
CA VAL A 98 -10.69 -1.56 12.89
C VAL A 98 -10.64 -3.05 13.24
N ASP A 99 -11.30 -3.86 12.43
CA ASP A 99 -11.23 -5.30 12.57
C ASP A 99 -9.79 -5.80 12.29
N VAL A 100 -9.35 -6.81 13.04
CA VAL A 100 -7.96 -7.30 12.96
C VAL A 100 -7.65 -7.92 11.60
N ILE A 101 -8.60 -8.60 10.97
CA ILE A 101 -8.37 -9.32 9.72
C ILE A 101 -8.19 -8.32 8.57
N GLY A 102 -9.13 -7.38 8.43
CA GLY A 102 -9.06 -6.27 7.49
C GLY A 102 -7.84 -5.40 7.76
N GLY A 103 -7.59 -5.07 9.03
CA GLY A 103 -6.47 -4.23 9.44
C GLY A 103 -5.08 -4.83 9.16
N LEU A 104 -4.94 -6.15 9.18
CA LEU A 104 -3.66 -6.83 8.89
C LEU A 104 -3.45 -7.14 7.40
N SER A 105 -4.48 -7.02 6.56
CA SER A 105 -4.42 -7.43 5.15
C SER A 105 -3.35 -6.68 4.35
N GLY A 106 -3.34 -5.34 4.39
CA GLY A 106 -2.32 -4.48 3.77
C GLY A 106 -0.91 -4.79 4.26
N PRO A 107 -0.63 -4.67 5.57
CA PRO A 107 0.68 -4.95 6.15
C PRO A 107 1.23 -6.34 5.84
N ALA A 108 0.38 -7.37 5.83
CA ALA A 108 0.79 -8.73 5.48
C ALA A 108 1.20 -8.84 4.00
N ILE A 109 0.40 -8.28 3.08
CA ILE A 109 0.72 -8.26 1.65
C ILE A 109 2.02 -7.48 1.40
N TRP A 110 2.18 -6.32 2.04
CA TRP A 110 3.40 -5.52 1.96
C TRP A 110 4.62 -6.31 2.44
N LEU A 111 4.55 -6.98 3.59
CA LEU A 111 5.67 -7.73 4.14
C LEU A 111 6.13 -8.85 3.19
N LEU A 112 5.17 -9.55 2.57
CA LEU A 112 5.46 -10.56 1.54
C LEU A 112 6.09 -9.93 0.30
N ALA A 113 5.57 -8.78 -0.16
CA ALA A 113 6.10 -8.05 -1.31
C ALA A 113 7.53 -7.56 -1.06
N ALA A 114 7.78 -6.95 0.10
CA ALA A 114 9.06 -6.46 0.58
C ALA A 114 10.09 -7.59 0.68
N THR A 115 9.69 -8.75 1.22
CA THR A 115 10.54 -9.93 1.30
C THR A 115 10.91 -10.43 -0.10
N ALA A 116 9.93 -10.60 -0.99
CA ALA A 116 10.19 -11.02 -2.36
C ALA A 116 11.09 -10.03 -3.11
N SER A 117 10.88 -8.73 -2.93
CA SER A 117 11.68 -7.67 -3.56
C SER A 117 13.12 -7.68 -3.04
N THR A 118 13.31 -7.85 -1.73
CA THR A 118 14.64 -7.98 -1.11
C THR A 118 15.38 -9.21 -1.64
N LEU A 119 14.68 -10.35 -1.75
CA LEU A 119 15.25 -11.58 -2.29
C LEU A 119 15.61 -11.44 -3.77
N ALA A 120 14.84 -10.68 -4.55
CA ALA A 120 15.15 -10.39 -5.95
C ALA A 120 16.45 -9.58 -6.09
N LEU A 121 16.64 -8.54 -5.28
CA LEU A 121 17.87 -7.75 -5.27
C LEU A 121 19.10 -8.53 -4.82
N ARG A 122 18.93 -9.48 -3.89
CA ARG A 122 20.05 -10.31 -3.42
C ARG A 122 20.46 -11.42 -4.40
N ARG A 123 19.53 -11.87 -5.25
CA ARG A 123 19.74 -13.05 -6.13
C ARG A 123 19.96 -12.71 -7.60
N ALA A 124 19.78 -11.46 -8.00
CA ALA A 124 19.96 -11.03 -9.37
C ALA A 124 20.53 -9.61 -9.43
N PRO A 125 21.24 -9.25 -10.53
CA PRO A 125 21.65 -7.88 -10.77
C PRO A 125 20.43 -6.94 -10.71
N ALA A 126 20.65 -5.77 -10.10
CA ALA A 126 19.61 -4.77 -9.96
C ALA A 126 19.83 -3.66 -10.99
N THR A 127 18.73 -3.12 -11.52
CA THR A 127 18.77 -1.89 -12.30
C THR A 127 18.87 -0.69 -11.37
N ALA A 128 19.45 0.41 -11.86
CA ALA A 128 19.68 1.62 -11.08
C ALA A 128 18.38 2.25 -10.54
#